data_AF-A0A5C7Z380-F1
#
_entry.id   AF-A0A5C7Z380-F1
#
_cell.length_a   1.000
_cell.length_b   1.000
_cell.length_c   1.000
_cell.angle_alpha   90.00
_cell.angle_beta   90.00
_cell.angle_gamma   90.00
#
_symmetry.space_group_name_H-M   'P 1'
#
loop_
_entity.id
_entity.type
_entity.pdbx_description
1 polymer ?
#
loop_
_entity_poly.entity_id
_entity_poly.type
_entity_poly.pdbx_seq_one_letter_code
_entity_poly.pdbx_strand_id
1 'polypeptide(L)'
;MENQSNNSGLKAAIVVLALLLLGSIGYIFKLTTDNKETVTNLTTEKSTLEEELKAKIAEYDVIIADNTALKDELQAEQAKMVALLEQVEKSKGDAAAMAKYKNEYFRLKREMDNLVAENKILKEQNVALTSSLDSTKVVLTDAKKFNDTLLTQNESLTKTVEKGSKLAVLNLKVLAVKQRSSGKQIETDKASRADILKVSFLIAENQIAKTGAREYYVQIIDSKNNILGEKKTIPAGDKTLTYSFISTVKYENKTVQVNEEVPGKDFAKGTYFVNVFDKNAELVSKTSFELK
;
A
#
# COMPACT_ATOMS: atom_id res chain seq x y z
N MET A 1 18.05 66.45 -114.17
CA MET A 1 16.66 65.97 -114.31
C MET A 1 16.44 64.82 -113.35
N GLU A 2 15.23 64.77 -112.83
CA GLU A 2 14.70 63.95 -111.74
C GLU A 2 14.58 62.44 -112.04
N ASN A 3 14.63 61.63 -110.96
CA ASN A 3 13.77 60.47 -110.64
C ASN A 3 13.86 59.13 -111.41
N GLN A 4 14.20 58.02 -110.72
CA GLN A 4 13.19 57.13 -110.11
C GLN A 4 13.82 55.97 -109.29
N SER A 5 13.34 55.85 -108.06
CA SER A 5 13.76 54.91 -107.01
C SER A 5 13.35 53.45 -107.26
N ASN A 6 14.24 52.48 -106.99
CA ASN A 6 13.83 51.08 -106.82
C ASN A 6 13.47 50.81 -105.35
N ASN A 7 12.28 51.26 -104.97
CA ASN A 7 11.74 51.34 -103.61
C ASN A 7 11.01 50.05 -103.17
N SER A 8 11.24 48.91 -103.83
CA SER A 8 10.49 47.65 -103.60
C SER A 8 11.06 46.79 -102.47
N GLY A 9 12.38 46.55 -102.45
CA GLY A 9 13.04 45.78 -101.38
C GLY A 9 13.03 46.51 -100.03
N LEU A 10 13.12 47.84 -100.05
CA LEU A 10 13.07 48.68 -98.85
C LEU A 10 11.66 48.72 -98.24
N LYS A 11 10.61 48.77 -99.09
CA LYS A 11 9.21 48.62 -98.63
C LYS A 11 8.93 47.22 -98.08
N ALA A 12 9.44 46.16 -98.71
CA ALA A 12 9.29 44.79 -98.20
C ALA A 12 9.98 44.61 -96.84
N ALA A 13 11.20 45.15 -96.68
CA ALA A 13 11.91 45.14 -95.40
C ALA A 13 11.17 45.92 -94.31
N ILE A 14 10.59 47.08 -94.64
CA ILE A 14 9.76 47.88 -93.71
C ILE A 14 8.52 47.10 -93.27
N VAL A 15 7.85 46.39 -94.18
CA VAL A 15 6.66 45.58 -93.84
C VAL A 15 7.03 44.40 -92.92
N VAL A 16 8.14 43.71 -93.20
CA VAL A 16 8.63 42.62 -92.34
C VAL A 16 9.05 43.13 -90.95
N LEU A 17 9.73 44.28 -90.89
CA LEU A 17 10.10 44.93 -89.64
C LEU A 17 8.88 45.39 -88.84
N ALA A 18 7.85 45.93 -89.50
CA ALA A 18 6.60 46.32 -88.86
C ALA A 18 5.85 45.11 -88.29
N LEU A 19 5.83 43.98 -89.01
CA LEU A 19 5.23 42.73 -88.52
C LEU A 19 6.01 42.14 -87.34
N LEU A 20 7.35 42.17 -87.36
CA LEU A 20 8.19 41.77 -86.23
C LEU A 20 7.98 42.67 -85.01
N LEU A 21 7.83 43.98 -85.23
CA LEU A 21 7.56 44.94 -84.16
C LEU A 21 6.17 44.69 -83.54
N LEU A 22 5.13 44.48 -84.35
CA LEU A 22 3.78 44.15 -83.87
C LEU A 22 3.74 42.80 -83.15
N GLY A 23 4.47 41.79 -83.63
CA GLY A 23 4.65 40.52 -82.93
C GLY A 23 5.35 40.68 -81.58
N SER A 24 6.36 41.54 -81.50
CA SER A 24 7.07 41.86 -80.27
C SER A 24 6.18 42.60 -79.26
N ILE A 25 5.37 43.56 -79.73
CA ILE A 25 4.40 44.29 -78.90
C ILE A 25 3.32 43.34 -78.37
N GLY A 26 2.78 42.44 -79.21
CA GLY A 26 1.83 41.42 -78.78
C GLY A 26 2.42 40.45 -77.75
N TYR A 27 3.68 40.04 -77.94
CA TYR A 27 4.41 39.21 -76.97
C TYR A 27 4.64 39.95 -75.64
N ILE A 28 5.03 41.22 -75.68
CA ILE A 28 5.20 42.07 -74.49
C ILE A 28 3.88 42.26 -73.75
N PHE A 29 2.77 42.47 -74.46
CA PHE A 29 1.45 42.64 -73.86
C PHE A 29 0.98 41.36 -73.15
N LYS A 30 1.15 40.20 -73.81
CA LYS A 30 0.88 38.90 -73.20
C LYS A 30 1.77 38.66 -71.96
N LEU A 31 3.08 38.86 -72.09
CA LEU A 31 4.05 38.72 -70.99
C LEU A 31 3.72 39.63 -69.80
N THR A 32 3.29 40.87 -70.07
CA THR A 32 2.91 41.84 -69.02
C THR A 32 1.61 41.43 -68.33
N THR A 33 0.65 40.86 -69.06
CA THR A 33 -0.63 40.39 -68.51
C THR A 33 -0.43 39.14 -67.66
N ASP A 34 0.29 38.14 -68.19
CA ASP A 34 0.63 36.90 -67.48
C ASP A 34 1.47 37.19 -66.21
N ASN A 35 2.43 38.13 -66.29
CA ASN A 35 3.19 38.59 -65.11
C ASN A 35 2.31 39.30 -64.08
N LYS A 36 1.36 40.15 -64.51
CA LYS A 36 0.47 40.87 -63.60
C LYS A 36 -0.46 39.93 -62.84
N GLU A 37 -1.01 38.92 -63.53
CA GLU A 37 -1.83 37.87 -62.90
C GLU A 37 -1.00 37.03 -61.92
N THR A 38 0.20 36.61 -62.32
CA THR A 38 1.13 35.84 -61.47
C THR A 38 1.52 36.61 -60.20
N VAL A 39 1.88 37.89 -60.33
CA VAL A 39 2.26 38.75 -59.18
C VAL A 39 1.07 38.95 -58.25
N THR A 40 -0.14 39.15 -58.80
CA THR A 40 -1.36 39.32 -58.00
C THR A 40 -1.67 38.05 -57.21
N ASN A 41 -1.63 36.88 -57.86
CA ASN A 41 -1.89 35.58 -57.22
C ASN A 41 -0.87 35.26 -56.12
N LEU A 42 0.43 35.49 -56.37
CA LEU A 42 1.48 35.27 -55.36
C LEU A 42 1.38 36.24 -54.17
N THR A 43 0.92 37.47 -54.42
CA THR A 43 0.68 38.45 -53.35
C THR A 43 -0.50 38.01 -52.46
N THR A 44 -1.58 37.52 -53.07
CA THR A 44 -2.73 36.97 -52.33
C THR A 44 -2.33 35.72 -51.54
N GLU A 45 -1.62 34.75 -52.15
CA GLU A 45 -1.18 33.53 -51.45
C GLU A 45 -0.25 33.83 -50.28
N LYS A 46 0.64 34.83 -50.44
CA LYS A 46 1.48 35.32 -49.34
C LYS A 46 0.62 35.86 -48.19
N SER A 47 -0.33 36.76 -48.48
CA SER A 47 -1.21 37.34 -47.46
C SER A 47 -2.00 36.28 -46.70
N THR A 48 -2.56 35.29 -47.42
CA THR A 48 -3.29 34.18 -46.80
C THR A 48 -2.39 33.34 -45.88
N LEU A 49 -1.17 33.01 -46.32
CA LEU A 49 -0.23 32.25 -45.50
C LEU A 49 0.20 33.00 -44.23
N GLU A 50 0.40 34.33 -44.32
CA GLU A 50 0.71 35.17 -43.16
C GLU A 50 -0.43 35.17 -42.14
N GLU A 51 -1.68 35.31 -42.61
CA GLU A 51 -2.87 35.27 -41.75
C GLU A 51 -3.03 33.90 -41.08
N GLU A 52 -2.86 32.80 -41.83
CA GLU A 52 -2.93 31.44 -41.30
C GLU A 52 -1.85 31.17 -40.25
N LEU A 53 -0.62 31.63 -40.49
CA LEU A 53 0.49 31.55 -39.52
C LEU A 53 0.17 32.34 -38.25
N LYS A 54 -0.26 33.60 -38.38
CA LYS A 54 -0.63 34.46 -37.23
C LYS A 54 -1.76 33.84 -36.41
N ALA A 55 -2.80 33.36 -37.08
CA ALA A 55 -3.93 32.72 -36.42
C ALA A 55 -3.50 31.47 -35.64
N LYS A 56 -2.65 30.61 -36.24
CA LYS A 56 -2.17 29.39 -35.57
C LYS A 56 -1.21 29.68 -34.43
N ILE A 57 -0.29 30.64 -34.59
CA ILE A 57 0.60 31.06 -33.50
C ILE A 57 -0.22 31.52 -32.29
N ALA A 58 -1.24 32.35 -32.51
CA ALA A 58 -2.11 32.83 -31.44
C ALA A 58 -2.95 31.70 -30.78
N GLU A 59 -3.40 30.71 -31.55
CA GLU A 59 -4.07 29.52 -31.00
C GLU A 59 -3.13 28.72 -30.10
N TYR A 60 -1.88 28.51 -30.53
CA TYR A 60 -0.89 27.79 -29.73
C TYR A 60 -0.44 28.58 -28.50
N ASP A 61 -0.39 29.91 -28.54
CA ASP A 61 -0.11 30.76 -27.37
C ASP A 61 -1.08 30.46 -26.21
N VAL A 62 -2.38 30.33 -26.53
CA VAL A 62 -3.41 30.00 -25.54
C VAL A 62 -3.17 28.62 -24.93
N ILE A 63 -2.78 27.64 -25.75
CA ILE A 63 -2.50 26.27 -25.28
C ILE A 63 -1.24 26.23 -24.40
N ILE A 64 -0.20 26.96 -24.79
CA ILE A 64 1.08 27.05 -24.05
C ILE A 64 0.91 27.76 -22.71
N ALA A 65 0.03 28.76 -22.64
CA ALA A 65 -0.27 29.49 -21.41
C ALA A 65 -0.84 28.59 -20.31
N ASP A 66 -1.51 27.49 -20.66
CA ASP A 66 -2.19 26.58 -19.75
C ASP A 66 -1.25 25.60 -19.00
N ASN A 67 -0.10 26.10 -18.52
CA ASN A 67 0.96 25.41 -17.75
C ASN A 67 1.04 23.90 -17.98
N THR A 68 1.75 23.52 -19.04
CA THR A 68 1.75 22.15 -19.55
C THR A 68 3.07 21.42 -19.32
N ALA A 69 3.06 20.08 -19.37
CA ALA A 69 4.26 19.27 -19.18
C ALA A 69 5.29 19.45 -20.31
N LEU A 70 4.83 19.81 -21.52
CA LEU A 70 5.66 20.02 -22.72
C LEU A 70 5.79 21.52 -23.05
N LYS A 71 5.72 22.40 -22.05
CA LYS A 71 5.68 23.84 -22.26
C LYS A 71 6.90 24.33 -23.03
N ASP A 72 8.08 23.86 -22.67
CA ASP A 72 9.33 24.31 -23.28
C ASP A 72 9.45 23.82 -24.73
N GLU A 73 9.04 22.58 -25.01
CA GLU A 73 9.01 22.01 -26.35
C GLU A 73 7.99 22.73 -27.26
N LEU A 74 6.80 23.03 -26.74
CA LEU A 74 5.78 23.79 -27.46
C LEU A 74 6.26 25.22 -27.74
N GLN A 75 6.92 25.89 -26.78
CA GLN A 75 7.49 27.23 -27.01
C GLN A 75 8.60 27.21 -28.07
N ALA A 76 9.47 26.20 -28.06
CA ALA A 76 10.52 26.04 -29.06
C ALA A 76 9.95 25.82 -30.47
N GLU A 77 8.91 24.99 -30.61
CA GLU A 77 8.28 24.72 -31.91
C GLU A 77 7.49 25.93 -32.42
N GLN A 78 6.86 26.69 -31.52
CA GLN A 78 6.17 27.93 -31.85
C GLN A 78 7.15 29.01 -32.33
N ALA A 79 8.33 29.13 -31.71
CA ALA A 79 9.37 30.06 -32.14
C ALA A 79 9.81 29.82 -33.59
N LYS A 80 9.81 28.57 -34.06
CA LYS A 80 10.07 28.24 -35.47
C LYS A 80 8.96 28.75 -36.39
N MET A 81 7.70 28.68 -35.98
CA MET A 81 6.58 29.25 -36.75
C MET A 81 6.64 30.78 -36.79
N VAL A 82 7.02 31.43 -35.69
CA VAL A 82 7.28 32.89 -35.67
C VAL A 82 8.41 33.26 -36.63
N ALA A 83 9.51 32.50 -36.61
CA ALA A 83 10.62 32.72 -37.54
C ALA A 83 10.24 32.45 -39.01
N LEU A 84 9.32 31.52 -39.28
CA LEU A 84 8.77 31.30 -40.63
C LEU A 84 7.89 32.47 -41.06
N LEU A 85 7.03 32.99 -40.17
CA LEU A 85 6.21 34.17 -40.44
C LEU A 85 7.07 35.37 -40.84
N GLU A 86 8.15 35.65 -40.10
CA GLU A 86 9.07 36.73 -40.45
C GLU A 86 9.70 36.56 -41.84
N GLN A 87 10.02 35.32 -42.24
CA GLN A 87 10.58 35.02 -43.57
C GLN A 87 9.55 35.24 -44.68
N VAL A 88 8.30 34.85 -44.45
CA VAL A 88 7.18 35.08 -45.38
C VAL A 88 6.96 36.58 -45.55
N GLU A 89 6.89 37.35 -44.45
CA GLU A 89 6.69 38.80 -44.47
C GLU A 89 7.80 39.52 -45.26
N LYS A 90 9.06 39.12 -45.08
CA LYS A 90 10.24 39.69 -45.79
C LYS A 90 10.39 39.20 -47.24
N SER A 91 9.70 38.13 -47.64
CA SER A 91 9.80 37.56 -48.98
C SER A 91 9.24 38.48 -50.05
N LYS A 92 9.91 38.55 -51.21
CA LYS A 92 9.41 39.24 -52.41
C LYS A 92 8.30 38.46 -53.15
N GLY A 93 7.91 37.29 -52.64
CA GLY A 93 6.78 36.52 -53.16
C GLY A 93 7.08 35.80 -54.48
N ASP A 94 8.28 35.19 -54.62
CA ASP A 94 8.53 34.29 -55.75
C ASP A 94 7.85 32.93 -55.54
N ALA A 95 7.43 32.28 -56.64
CA ALA A 95 6.64 31.05 -56.58
C ALA A 95 7.36 29.87 -55.91
N ALA A 96 8.68 29.78 -56.07
CA ALA A 96 9.47 28.68 -55.50
C ALA A 96 9.64 28.83 -53.97
N ALA A 97 9.86 30.05 -53.49
CA ALA A 97 9.93 30.39 -52.08
C ALA A 97 8.56 30.21 -51.42
N MET A 98 7.47 30.64 -52.06
CA MET A 98 6.12 30.44 -51.55
C MET A 98 5.78 28.96 -51.37
N ALA A 99 6.09 28.11 -52.36
CA ALA A 99 5.93 26.67 -52.24
C ALA A 99 6.75 26.09 -51.07
N LYS A 100 7.98 26.57 -50.86
CA LYS A 100 8.84 26.15 -49.75
C LYS A 100 8.26 26.55 -48.39
N TYR A 101 7.81 27.81 -48.23
CA TYR A 101 7.24 28.29 -46.97
C TYR A 101 5.95 27.57 -46.61
N LYS A 102 5.11 27.27 -47.60
CA LYS A 102 3.88 26.50 -47.42
C LYS A 102 4.17 25.08 -46.93
N ASN A 103 5.14 24.41 -47.53
CA ASN A 103 5.58 23.09 -47.09
C ASN A 103 6.13 23.11 -45.66
N GLU A 104 6.95 24.12 -45.34
CA GLU A 104 7.50 24.29 -44.00
C GLU A 104 6.41 24.60 -42.96
N TYR A 105 5.42 25.43 -43.30
CA TYR A 105 4.26 25.69 -42.46
C TYR A 105 3.50 24.39 -42.15
N PHE A 106 3.18 23.58 -43.16
CA PHE A 106 2.48 22.31 -42.93
C PHE A 106 3.31 21.31 -42.11
N ARG A 107 4.64 21.35 -42.21
CA ARG A 107 5.55 20.56 -41.38
C ARG A 107 5.48 21.00 -39.91
N LEU A 108 5.75 22.28 -39.65
CA LEU A 108 5.73 22.86 -38.30
C LEU A 108 4.36 22.74 -37.64
N LYS A 109 3.28 22.99 -38.40
CA LYS A 109 1.90 22.81 -37.93
C LYS A 109 1.64 21.39 -37.47
N ARG A 110 2.09 20.38 -38.25
CA ARG A 110 1.90 18.98 -37.90
C ARG A 110 2.71 18.58 -36.66
N GLU A 111 3.94 19.05 -36.55
CA GLU A 111 4.79 18.83 -35.38
C GLU A 111 4.15 19.43 -34.12
N MET A 112 3.67 20.67 -34.22
CA MET A 112 2.97 21.33 -33.13
C MET A 112 1.66 20.62 -32.75
N ASP A 113 0.81 20.29 -33.73
CA ASP A 113 -0.47 19.61 -33.47
C ASP A 113 -0.26 18.26 -32.76
N ASN A 114 0.81 17.54 -33.10
CA ASN A 114 1.19 16.29 -32.43
C ASN A 114 1.60 16.54 -30.97
N LEU A 115 2.45 17.54 -30.71
CA LEU A 115 2.87 17.90 -29.35
C LEU A 115 1.66 18.33 -28.48
N VAL A 116 0.74 19.10 -29.05
CA VAL A 116 -0.51 19.51 -28.39
C VAL A 116 -1.37 18.30 -28.04
N ALA A 117 -1.52 17.35 -28.98
CA ALA A 117 -2.27 16.12 -28.74
C ALA A 117 -1.65 15.25 -27.65
N GLU A 118 -0.32 15.08 -27.68
CA GLU A 118 0.42 14.34 -26.65
C GLU A 118 0.29 14.99 -25.27
N ASN A 119 0.41 16.32 -25.21
CA ASN A 119 0.24 17.08 -23.98
C ASN A 119 -1.14 16.88 -23.36
N LYS A 120 -2.19 16.88 -24.18
CA LYS A 120 -3.56 16.61 -23.75
C LYS A 120 -3.68 15.22 -23.13
N ILE A 121 -3.12 14.20 -23.79
CA ILE A 121 -3.10 12.82 -23.26
C ILE A 121 -2.38 12.77 -21.92
N LEU A 122 -1.21 13.41 -21.80
CA LEU A 122 -0.45 13.46 -20.55
C LEU A 122 -1.22 14.17 -19.43
N LYS A 123 -1.96 15.24 -19.73
CA LYS A 123 -2.85 15.90 -18.76
C LYS A 123 -3.97 14.97 -18.29
N GLU A 124 -4.65 14.30 -19.21
CA GLU A 124 -5.72 13.34 -18.89
C GLU A 124 -5.19 12.18 -18.03
N GLN A 125 -4.03 11.63 -18.39
CA GLN A 125 -3.35 10.59 -17.61
C GLN A 125 -2.96 11.06 -16.21
N ASN A 126 -2.43 12.28 -16.06
CA ASN A 126 -2.08 12.83 -14.75
C ASN A 126 -3.31 13.02 -13.84
N VAL A 127 -4.44 13.47 -14.39
CA VAL A 127 -5.70 13.58 -13.64
C VAL A 127 -6.18 12.20 -13.18
N ALA A 128 -6.18 11.22 -14.10
CA ALA A 128 -6.58 9.86 -13.77
C ALA A 128 -5.67 9.22 -12.70
N LEU A 129 -4.34 9.39 -12.83
CA LEU A 129 -3.36 8.90 -11.86
C LEU A 129 -3.53 9.56 -10.48
N THR A 130 -3.75 10.88 -10.45
CA THR A 130 -3.99 11.61 -9.18
C THR A 130 -5.25 11.12 -8.49
N SER A 131 -6.35 10.94 -9.25
CA SER A 131 -7.60 10.40 -8.71
C SER A 131 -7.45 8.96 -8.19
N SER A 132 -6.72 8.11 -8.93
CA SER A 132 -6.42 6.74 -8.50
C SER A 132 -5.55 6.70 -7.24
N LEU A 133 -4.58 7.60 -7.13
CA LEU A 133 -3.72 7.74 -5.95
C LEU A 133 -4.53 8.16 -4.72
N ASP A 134 -5.41 9.15 -4.86
CA ASP A 134 -6.29 9.60 -3.78
C ASP A 134 -7.22 8.50 -3.30
N SER A 135 -7.87 7.78 -4.24
CA SER A 135 -8.71 6.63 -3.93
C SER A 135 -7.92 5.52 -3.20
N THR A 136 -6.73 5.18 -3.70
CA THR A 136 -5.85 4.18 -3.08
C THR A 136 -5.44 4.60 -1.68
N LYS A 137 -5.15 5.87 -1.44
CA LYS A 137 -4.79 6.40 -0.12
C LYS A 137 -5.93 6.31 0.88
N VAL A 138 -7.17 6.57 0.45
CA VAL A 138 -8.37 6.39 1.28
C VAL A 138 -8.53 4.92 1.66
N VAL A 139 -8.54 4.01 0.67
CA VAL A 139 -8.67 2.57 0.91
C VAL A 139 -7.56 2.04 1.83
N LEU A 140 -6.32 2.47 1.62
CA LEU A 140 -5.20 2.08 2.47
C LEU A 140 -5.36 2.58 3.91
N THR A 141 -5.85 3.80 4.10
CA THR A 141 -6.09 4.38 5.42
C THR A 141 -7.19 3.63 6.17
N ASP A 142 -8.28 3.29 5.47
CA ASP A 142 -9.39 2.54 6.07
C ASP A 142 -8.97 1.10 6.41
N ALA A 143 -8.20 0.45 5.53
CA ALA A 143 -7.63 -0.87 5.81
C ALA A 143 -6.71 -0.87 7.05
N LYS A 144 -5.87 0.15 7.21
CA LYS A 144 -5.02 0.31 8.40
C LYS A 144 -5.86 0.47 9.68
N LYS A 145 -6.86 1.37 9.67
CA LYS A 145 -7.75 1.56 10.83
C LYS A 145 -8.49 0.28 11.21
N PHE A 146 -8.96 -0.47 10.23
CA PHE A 146 -9.62 -1.76 10.46
C PHE A 146 -8.65 -2.77 11.08
N ASN A 147 -7.42 -2.87 10.56
CA ASN A 147 -6.39 -3.75 11.09
C ASN A 147 -5.99 -3.39 12.53
N ASP A 148 -5.84 -2.10 12.84
CA ASP A 148 -5.52 -1.63 14.20
C ASP A 148 -6.65 -1.96 15.19
N THR A 149 -7.90 -1.85 14.73
CA THR A 149 -9.08 -2.23 15.51
C THR A 149 -9.09 -3.73 15.78
N LEU A 150 -8.84 -4.56 14.76
CA LEU A 150 -8.76 -6.01 14.91
C LEU A 150 -7.64 -6.43 15.86
N LEU A 151 -6.48 -5.78 15.77
CA LEU A 151 -5.35 -6.07 16.65
C LEU A 151 -5.72 -5.75 18.11
N THR A 152 -6.30 -4.58 18.36
CA THR A 152 -6.77 -4.19 19.70
C THR A 152 -7.82 -5.16 20.25
N GLN A 153 -8.78 -5.57 19.42
CA GLN A 153 -9.79 -6.55 19.79
C GLN A 153 -9.16 -7.92 20.10
N ASN A 154 -8.21 -8.36 19.29
CA ASN A 154 -7.52 -9.63 19.48
C ASN A 154 -6.69 -9.64 20.76
N GLU A 155 -5.97 -8.56 21.07
CA GLU A 155 -5.26 -8.42 22.36
C GLU A 155 -6.21 -8.48 23.56
N SER A 156 -7.36 -7.80 23.48
CA SER A 156 -8.38 -7.82 24.52
C SER A 156 -8.97 -9.21 24.71
N LEU A 157 -9.30 -9.90 23.61
CA LEU A 157 -9.79 -11.27 23.62
C LEU A 157 -8.73 -12.24 24.16
N THR A 158 -7.47 -12.07 23.78
CA THR A 158 -6.35 -12.88 24.29
C THR A 158 -6.24 -12.76 25.80
N LYS A 159 -6.21 -11.53 26.34
CA LYS A 159 -6.19 -11.29 27.79
C LYS A 159 -7.42 -11.87 28.51
N THR A 160 -8.59 -11.79 27.87
CA THR A 160 -9.84 -12.35 28.41
C THR A 160 -9.79 -13.87 28.45
N VAL A 161 -9.31 -14.52 27.38
CA VAL A 161 -9.13 -15.96 27.30
C VAL A 161 -8.05 -16.44 28.28
N GLU A 162 -6.93 -15.73 28.43
CA GLU A 162 -5.90 -16.06 29.42
C GLU A 162 -6.45 -16.06 30.85
N LYS A 163 -7.23 -15.04 31.22
CA LYS A 163 -7.88 -14.99 32.54
C LYS A 163 -8.96 -16.06 32.69
N GLY A 164 -9.81 -16.22 31.68
CA GLY A 164 -10.94 -17.15 31.71
C GLY A 164 -10.52 -18.62 31.61
N SER A 165 -9.36 -18.93 31.04
CA SER A 165 -8.83 -20.29 30.90
C SER A 165 -8.09 -20.80 32.13
N LYS A 166 -7.93 -19.98 33.18
CA LYS A 166 -7.38 -20.43 34.46
C LYS A 166 -8.29 -21.51 35.07
N LEU A 167 -7.67 -22.60 35.54
CA LEU A 167 -8.39 -23.72 36.13
C LEU A 167 -8.61 -23.48 37.63
N ALA A 168 -9.86 -23.54 38.07
CA ALA A 168 -10.20 -23.44 39.48
C ALA A 168 -10.02 -24.79 40.17
N VAL A 169 -9.36 -24.78 41.33
CA VAL A 169 -9.25 -25.94 42.23
C VAL A 169 -10.23 -25.78 43.38
N LEU A 170 -11.19 -26.70 43.46
CA LEU A 170 -12.29 -26.70 44.41
C LEU A 170 -12.17 -27.88 45.37
N ASN A 171 -12.87 -27.78 46.51
CA ASN A 171 -13.05 -28.89 47.45
C ASN A 171 -11.74 -29.56 47.92
N LEU A 172 -10.69 -28.78 48.17
CA LEU A 172 -9.47 -29.29 48.77
C LEU A 172 -9.75 -29.81 50.19
N LYS A 173 -9.64 -31.12 50.36
CA LYS A 173 -9.87 -31.85 51.61
C LYS A 173 -8.69 -32.74 51.91
N VAL A 174 -8.32 -32.81 53.19
CA VAL A 174 -7.27 -33.70 53.68
C VAL A 174 -7.80 -34.57 54.81
N LEU A 175 -7.58 -35.87 54.70
CA LEU A 175 -7.98 -36.87 55.69
C LEU A 175 -6.75 -37.64 56.14
N ALA A 176 -6.52 -37.70 57.45
CA ALA A 176 -5.51 -38.58 58.00
C ALA A 176 -6.10 -39.96 58.26
N VAL A 177 -5.39 -41.01 57.82
CA VAL A 177 -5.84 -42.40 57.97
C VAL A 177 -4.78 -43.26 58.62
N LYS A 178 -5.23 -44.18 59.47
CA LYS A 178 -4.46 -45.31 59.97
C LYS A 178 -4.60 -46.48 59.00
N GLN A 179 -3.48 -47.06 58.55
CA GLN A 179 -3.49 -48.27 57.74
C GLN A 179 -3.27 -49.50 58.65
N ARG A 180 -4.28 -50.37 58.74
CA ARG A 180 -4.14 -51.65 59.47
C ARG A 180 -3.22 -52.61 58.70
N SER A 181 -2.71 -53.61 59.40
CA SER A 181 -1.97 -54.74 58.79
C SER A 181 -2.76 -55.45 57.68
N SER A 182 -4.09 -55.41 57.73
CA SER A 182 -4.98 -55.94 56.69
C SER A 182 -5.12 -55.04 55.45
N GLY A 183 -4.41 -53.91 55.38
CA GLY A 183 -4.55 -52.89 54.34
C GLY A 183 -5.77 -51.96 54.52
N LYS A 184 -6.66 -52.23 55.48
CA LYS A 184 -7.83 -51.39 55.74
C LYS A 184 -7.41 -50.04 56.29
N GLN A 185 -7.77 -48.96 55.60
CA GLN A 185 -7.54 -47.58 56.03
C GLN A 185 -8.74 -47.07 56.83
N ILE A 186 -8.48 -46.43 57.98
CA ILE A 186 -9.50 -45.88 58.89
C ILE A 186 -9.11 -44.45 59.24
N GLU A 187 -10.03 -43.51 59.06
CA GLU A 187 -9.82 -42.11 59.43
C GLU A 187 -9.46 -41.96 60.92
N THR A 188 -8.54 -41.06 61.21
CA THR A 188 -8.14 -40.73 62.58
C THR A 188 -7.73 -39.26 62.67
N ASP A 189 -8.10 -38.62 63.77
CA ASP A 189 -7.64 -37.27 64.11
C ASP A 189 -6.41 -37.28 65.03
N LYS A 190 -5.86 -38.46 65.36
CA LYS A 190 -4.73 -38.59 66.30
C LYS A 190 -3.42 -38.68 65.52
N ALA A 191 -2.49 -37.78 65.83
CA ALA A 191 -1.19 -37.71 65.16
C ALA A 191 -0.40 -39.02 65.30
N SER A 192 -0.44 -39.63 66.49
CA SER A 192 0.23 -40.91 66.78
C SER A 192 -0.38 -42.14 66.11
N ARG A 193 -1.54 -42.00 65.46
CA ARG A 193 -2.23 -43.10 64.77
C ARG A 193 -2.29 -42.90 63.25
N ALA A 194 -1.99 -41.71 62.77
CA ALA A 194 -2.00 -41.42 61.35
C ALA A 194 -0.78 -42.07 60.69
N ASP A 195 -1.01 -42.80 59.60
CA ASP A 195 0.06 -43.41 58.80
C ASP A 195 0.14 -42.74 57.41
N ILE A 196 -1.00 -42.26 56.89
CA ILE A 196 -1.12 -41.67 55.55
C ILE A 196 -2.02 -40.44 55.61
N LEU A 197 -1.65 -39.39 54.87
CA LEU A 197 -2.53 -38.26 54.57
C LEU A 197 -3.13 -38.43 53.17
N LYS A 198 -4.45 -38.45 53.06
CA LYS A 198 -5.17 -38.44 51.79
C LYS A 198 -5.52 -37.01 51.43
N VAL A 199 -4.93 -36.49 50.37
CA VAL A 199 -5.25 -35.17 49.82
C VAL A 199 -6.17 -35.37 48.62
N SER A 200 -7.32 -34.71 48.63
CA SER A 200 -8.29 -34.76 47.55
C SER A 200 -8.75 -33.37 47.15
N PHE A 201 -8.85 -33.11 45.85
CA PHE A 201 -9.40 -31.86 45.32
C PHE A 201 -10.01 -32.08 43.93
N LEU A 202 -10.85 -31.13 43.52
CA LEU A 202 -11.50 -31.13 42.21
C LEU A 202 -10.90 -30.03 41.35
N ILE A 203 -10.54 -30.36 40.12
CA ILE A 203 -10.28 -29.37 39.08
C ILE A 203 -11.60 -29.13 38.38
N ALA A 204 -12.11 -27.90 38.42
CA ALA A 204 -13.40 -27.55 37.82
C ALA A 204 -13.39 -27.70 36.29
N GLU A 205 -14.56 -27.98 35.70
CA GLU A 205 -14.74 -27.88 34.26
C GLU A 205 -14.51 -26.45 33.76
N ASN A 206 -13.93 -26.34 32.57
CA ASN A 206 -13.63 -25.08 31.92
C ASN A 206 -13.50 -25.34 30.42
N GLN A 207 -14.50 -24.88 29.66
CA GLN A 207 -14.62 -25.11 28.21
C GLN A 207 -13.58 -24.34 27.39
N ILE A 208 -13.01 -23.26 27.94
CA ILE A 208 -12.03 -22.42 27.23
C ILE A 208 -10.58 -22.69 27.67
N ALA A 209 -10.38 -23.57 28.67
CA ALA A 209 -9.05 -24.03 29.05
C ALA A 209 -8.49 -25.01 28.02
N LYS A 210 -7.17 -25.06 27.85
CA LYS A 210 -6.52 -26.07 26.99
C LYS A 210 -6.63 -27.47 27.62
N THR A 211 -6.89 -28.48 26.81
CA THR A 211 -6.76 -29.88 27.25
C THR A 211 -5.30 -30.29 27.37
N GLY A 212 -5.02 -31.36 28.10
CA GLY A 212 -3.68 -31.94 28.25
C GLY A 212 -3.30 -32.25 29.69
N ALA A 213 -2.04 -32.62 29.89
CA ALA A 213 -1.50 -32.89 31.23
C ALA A 213 -1.40 -31.58 32.03
N ARG A 214 -1.87 -31.62 33.28
CA ARG A 214 -1.84 -30.54 34.26
C ARG A 214 -1.09 -30.99 35.49
N GLU A 215 -0.07 -30.22 35.86
CA GLU A 215 0.73 -30.48 37.06
C GLU A 215 0.28 -29.54 38.17
N TYR A 216 0.08 -30.11 39.35
CA TYR A 216 -0.19 -29.39 40.58
C TYR A 216 0.84 -29.76 41.63
N TYR A 217 1.47 -28.74 42.20
CA TYR A 217 2.46 -28.89 43.26
C TYR A 217 1.74 -28.73 44.59
N VAL A 218 1.75 -29.78 45.41
CA VAL A 218 1.08 -29.75 46.71
C VAL A 218 2.13 -29.64 47.80
N GLN A 219 1.95 -28.67 48.69
CA GLN A 219 2.81 -28.43 49.84
C GLN A 219 2.02 -28.65 51.11
N ILE A 220 2.49 -29.56 51.96
CA ILE A 220 1.93 -29.83 53.28
C ILE A 220 2.95 -29.39 54.33
N ILE A 221 2.59 -28.42 55.15
CA ILE A 221 3.44 -27.83 56.19
C ILE A 221 2.86 -28.18 57.56
N ASP A 222 3.69 -28.69 58.46
CA ASP A 222 3.31 -28.92 59.86
C ASP A 222 3.38 -27.64 60.72
N SER A 223 2.95 -27.74 61.99
CA SER A 223 2.97 -26.64 62.96
C SER A 223 4.37 -26.11 63.31
N LYS A 224 5.42 -26.82 62.90
CA LYS A 224 6.83 -26.49 63.12
C LYS A 224 7.52 -26.02 61.83
N ASN A 225 6.75 -25.68 60.79
CA ASN A 225 7.22 -25.28 59.46
C ASN A 225 8.02 -26.36 58.71
N ASN A 226 7.88 -27.64 59.05
CA ASN A 226 8.44 -28.72 58.27
C ASN A 226 7.49 -29.08 57.11
N ILE A 227 8.06 -29.17 55.91
CA ILE A 227 7.34 -29.65 54.73
C ILE A 227 7.38 -31.18 54.71
N LEU A 228 6.24 -31.83 54.54
CA LEU A 228 6.18 -33.30 54.45
C LEU A 228 6.51 -33.80 53.04
N GLY A 229 6.67 -35.12 52.87
CA GLY A 229 6.85 -35.74 51.54
C GLY A 229 8.26 -35.62 50.96
N GLU A 230 8.35 -35.46 49.64
CA GLU A 230 9.61 -35.48 48.86
C GLU A 230 10.53 -34.28 49.13
N LYS A 231 9.97 -33.13 49.55
CA LYS A 231 10.71 -31.87 49.83
C LYS A 231 11.56 -31.37 48.64
N LYS A 232 11.11 -31.61 47.42
CA LYS A 232 11.75 -31.09 46.20
C LYS A 232 11.38 -29.63 45.97
N THR A 233 12.17 -28.92 45.18
CA THR A 233 12.00 -27.49 44.89
C THR A 233 11.76 -27.22 43.42
N ILE A 234 10.89 -26.25 43.11
CA ILE A 234 10.77 -25.65 41.78
C ILE A 234 11.05 -24.14 41.83
N PRO A 235 11.47 -23.53 40.71
CA PRO A 235 11.50 -22.07 40.57
C PRO A 235 10.10 -21.47 40.71
N ALA A 236 9.98 -20.37 41.45
CA ALA A 236 8.75 -19.62 41.69
C ALA A 236 9.07 -18.12 41.65
N GLY A 237 9.27 -17.59 40.44
CA GLY A 237 9.84 -16.25 40.23
C GLY A 237 11.26 -16.17 40.78
N ASP A 238 11.53 -15.17 41.62
CA ASP A 238 12.83 -14.99 42.29
C ASP A 238 13.03 -15.90 43.52
N LYS A 239 12.05 -16.75 43.83
CA LYS A 239 12.05 -17.65 44.99
C LYS A 239 11.98 -19.10 44.56
N THR A 240 12.13 -20.00 45.52
CA THR A 240 11.91 -21.44 45.34
C THR A 240 10.67 -21.89 46.10
N LEU A 241 9.80 -22.65 45.43
CA LEU A 241 8.71 -23.37 46.09
C LEU A 241 9.17 -24.79 46.42
N THR A 242 9.23 -25.12 47.71
CA THR A 242 9.41 -26.50 48.17
C THR A 242 8.06 -27.18 48.30
N TYR A 243 7.87 -28.33 47.64
CA TYR A 243 6.61 -29.08 47.62
C TYR A 243 6.76 -30.48 48.23
N SER A 244 5.62 -31.04 48.64
CA SER A 244 5.53 -32.38 49.22
C SER A 244 5.40 -33.47 48.16
N PHE A 245 4.59 -33.24 47.13
CA PHE A 245 4.46 -34.12 45.96
C PHE A 245 3.94 -33.34 44.74
N ILE A 246 4.04 -33.93 43.56
CA ILE A 246 3.44 -33.42 42.32
C ILE A 246 2.32 -34.37 41.91
N SER A 247 1.16 -33.82 41.59
CA SER A 247 0.06 -34.55 40.95
C SER A 247 -0.01 -34.17 39.48
N THR A 248 0.07 -35.15 38.58
CA THR A 248 -0.11 -34.95 37.14
C THR A 248 -1.45 -35.53 36.70
N VAL A 249 -2.31 -34.68 36.13
CA VAL A 249 -3.69 -35.04 35.81
C VAL A 249 -3.96 -34.77 34.33
N LYS A 250 -4.54 -35.73 33.62
CA LYS A 250 -5.03 -35.51 32.26
C LYS A 250 -6.34 -34.72 32.32
N TYR A 251 -6.33 -33.48 31.85
CA TYR A 251 -7.49 -32.59 31.83
C TYR A 251 -8.13 -32.54 30.45
N GLU A 252 -9.44 -32.80 30.39
CA GLU A 252 -10.24 -32.89 29.16
C GLU A 252 -11.45 -31.93 29.20
N ASN A 253 -11.27 -30.73 29.74
CA ASN A 253 -12.31 -29.69 29.93
C ASN A 253 -13.48 -30.04 30.84
N LYS A 254 -13.48 -31.23 31.42
CA LYS A 254 -14.46 -31.70 32.40
C LYS A 254 -13.89 -31.64 33.81
N THR A 255 -14.78 -31.72 34.79
CA THR A 255 -14.38 -31.84 36.20
C THR A 255 -13.57 -33.12 36.40
N VAL A 256 -12.39 -32.99 37.02
CA VAL A 256 -11.53 -34.14 37.35
C VAL A 256 -11.24 -34.14 38.85
N GLN A 257 -11.42 -35.30 39.47
CA GLN A 257 -11.04 -35.50 40.87
C GLN A 257 -9.62 -36.03 40.97
N VAL A 258 -8.85 -35.38 41.84
CA VAL A 258 -7.49 -35.77 42.19
C VAL A 258 -7.51 -36.35 43.60
N ASN A 259 -6.90 -37.51 43.78
CA ASN A 259 -6.73 -38.14 45.09
C ASN A 259 -5.30 -38.65 45.18
N GLU A 260 -4.54 -38.14 46.15
CA GLU A 260 -3.15 -38.49 46.37
C GLU A 260 -2.92 -38.89 47.82
N GLU A 261 -2.08 -39.89 48.02
CA GLU A 261 -1.76 -40.42 49.35
C GLU A 261 -0.31 -40.11 49.70
N VAL A 262 -0.10 -39.39 50.80
CA VAL A 262 1.22 -39.05 51.31
C VAL A 262 1.50 -39.90 52.55
N PRO A 263 2.32 -40.96 52.43
CA PRO A 263 2.73 -41.72 53.58
C PRO A 263 3.65 -40.89 54.47
N GLY A 264 3.49 -41.02 55.78
CA GLY A 264 4.35 -40.39 56.77
C GLY A 264 4.70 -41.35 57.90
N LYS A 265 5.72 -41.00 58.67
CA LYS A 265 6.04 -41.66 59.94
C LYS A 265 6.04 -40.60 61.03
N ASP A 266 5.39 -40.89 62.14
CA ASP A 266 5.34 -40.05 63.33
C ASP A 266 4.86 -38.61 63.05
N PHE A 267 3.63 -38.46 62.55
CA PHE A 267 3.04 -37.12 62.41
C PHE A 267 3.04 -36.39 63.74
N ALA A 268 3.52 -35.14 63.73
CA ALA A 268 3.50 -34.27 64.88
C ALA A 268 2.07 -33.82 65.21
N LYS A 269 1.79 -33.59 66.49
CA LYS A 269 0.55 -32.96 66.92
C LYS A 269 0.53 -31.48 66.51
N GLY A 270 -0.64 -31.01 66.09
CA GLY A 270 -0.90 -29.62 65.75
C GLY A 270 -1.59 -29.44 64.40
N THR A 271 -1.67 -28.18 63.99
CA THR A 271 -2.27 -27.76 62.73
C THR A 271 -1.31 -27.97 61.56
N TYR A 272 -1.84 -28.50 60.48
CA TYR A 272 -1.16 -28.64 59.19
C TYR A 272 -1.82 -27.71 58.17
N PHE A 273 -1.02 -27.09 57.33
CA PHE A 273 -1.45 -26.27 56.22
C PHE A 273 -1.16 -26.99 54.91
N VAL A 274 -2.16 -27.06 54.03
CA VAL A 274 -2.06 -27.72 52.74
C VAL A 274 -2.31 -26.67 51.67
N ASN A 275 -1.30 -26.41 50.86
CA ASN A 275 -1.32 -25.44 49.78
C ASN A 275 -1.19 -26.18 48.44
N VAL A 276 -2.03 -25.84 47.48
CA VAL A 276 -1.97 -26.38 46.12
C VAL A 276 -1.56 -25.24 45.20
N PHE A 277 -0.51 -25.47 44.42
CA PHE A 277 0.02 -24.53 43.45
C PHE A 277 -0.09 -25.10 42.03
N ASP A 278 -0.28 -24.23 41.05
CA ASP A 278 -0.25 -24.62 39.64
C ASP A 278 1.18 -24.71 39.09
N LYS A 279 1.30 -24.98 37.79
CA LYS A 279 2.60 -25.08 37.11
C LYS A 279 3.50 -23.83 37.19
N ASN A 280 2.91 -22.66 37.42
CA ASN A 280 3.61 -21.39 37.53
C ASN A 280 3.91 -21.02 38.99
N ALA A 281 3.71 -21.96 39.92
CA ALA A 281 3.80 -21.75 41.36
C ALA A 281 2.79 -20.70 41.90
N GLU A 282 1.67 -20.46 41.20
CA GLU A 282 0.58 -19.64 41.73
C GLU A 282 -0.27 -20.48 42.70
N LEU A 283 -0.58 -19.93 43.87
CA LEU A 283 -1.45 -20.59 44.85
C LEU A 283 -2.89 -20.64 44.31
N VAL A 284 -3.41 -21.85 44.06
CA VAL A 284 -4.76 -22.06 43.51
C VAL A 284 -5.76 -22.55 44.55
N SER A 285 -5.31 -23.17 45.64
CA SER A 285 -6.17 -23.59 46.75
C SER A 285 -5.37 -23.75 48.02
N LYS A 286 -6.01 -23.55 49.18
CA LYS A 286 -5.42 -23.78 50.49
C LYS A 286 -6.45 -24.30 51.47
N THR A 287 -6.02 -25.14 52.40
CA THR A 287 -6.83 -25.61 53.52
C THR A 287 -5.94 -25.90 54.72
N SER A 288 -6.53 -26.16 55.88
CA SER A 288 -5.83 -26.63 57.06
C SER A 288 -6.61 -27.74 57.75
N PHE A 289 -5.90 -28.58 58.48
CA PHE A 289 -6.47 -29.63 59.33
C PHE A 289 -5.63 -29.81 60.58
N GLU A 290 -6.16 -30.47 61.60
CA GLU A 290 -5.48 -30.65 62.89
C GLU A 290 -5.31 -32.13 63.22
N LEU A 291 -4.14 -32.48 63.77
CA LEU A 291 -3.89 -33.79 64.39
C LEU A 291 -3.61 -33.64 65.89
N LYS A 292 -4.33 -34.40 66.71
CA LYS A 292 -4.31 -34.38 68.18
C LYS A 292 -3.37 -35.41 68.81
#